data_AF-A0A1F3TPJ8-F1
#
_entry.id   AF-A0A1F3TPJ8-F1
#
_cell.length_a   1.000
_cell.length_b   1.000
_cell.length_c   1.000
_cell.angle_alpha   90.00
_cell.angle_beta   90.00
_cell.angle_gamma   90.00
#
_symmetry.space_group_name_H-M   'P 1'
#
loop_
_entity.id
_entity.type
_entity.pdbx_description
1 polymer ?
#
loop_
_entity_poly.entity_id
_entity_poly.type
_entity_poly.pdbx_seq_one_letter_code
_entity_poly.pdbx_strand_id
1 'polypeptide(L)'
;MKATARKYRQAPRKELTPLTLDNFASLDTLQKLAGFGEVVEASSTGILLHFKRDDFIEKDLRSTLNIDFLVGQNVYFTIHEMGLEISGTVARTKFMGKKGFQVAVDYSKDAPEYWRECLMDLLPE
;
A
#
# COMPACT_ATOMS: atom_id res chain seq x y z
N MET A 1 -30.82 -24.95 1.95
CA MET A 1 -29.34 -24.87 2.10
C MET A 1 -28.98 -23.41 2.36
N LYS A 2 -28.46 -23.07 3.55
CA LYS A 2 -28.04 -21.70 3.88
C LYS A 2 -26.68 -21.44 3.24
N ALA A 3 -26.59 -20.42 2.40
CA ALA A 3 -25.32 -19.95 1.86
C ALA A 3 -24.47 -19.39 3.01
N THR A 4 -23.36 -20.04 3.32
CA THR A 4 -22.37 -19.56 4.29
C THR A 4 -21.76 -18.28 3.73
N ALA A 5 -22.12 -17.13 4.30
CA ALA A 5 -21.52 -15.84 3.96
C ALA A 5 -20.01 -15.92 4.22
N ARG A 6 -19.24 -15.89 3.14
CA ARG A 6 -17.79 -16.05 3.14
C ARG A 6 -17.19 -14.81 3.83
N LYS A 7 -16.72 -14.97 5.07
CA LYS A 7 -16.21 -13.90 5.95
C LYS A 7 -14.86 -13.41 5.39
N TYR A 8 -14.86 -12.36 4.58
CA TYR A 8 -13.71 -12.01 3.73
C TYR A 8 -12.79 -10.89 4.24
N ARG A 9 -12.95 -10.38 5.46
CA ARG A 9 -12.02 -9.39 6.03
C ARG A 9 -11.79 -9.64 7.52
N GLN A 10 -10.53 -9.50 7.94
CA GLN A 10 -10.12 -9.62 9.35
C GLN A 10 -10.20 -8.29 10.10
N ALA A 11 -10.11 -7.14 9.40
CA ALA A 11 -10.12 -5.81 10.01
C ALA A 11 -10.98 -4.78 9.23
N PRO A 12 -11.59 -3.80 9.92
CA PRO A 12 -12.28 -2.67 9.29
C PRO A 12 -11.29 -1.70 8.61
N ARG A 13 -11.77 -0.94 7.62
CA ARG A 13 -10.99 0.07 6.90
C ARG A 13 -11.49 1.47 7.21
N LYS A 14 -10.57 2.43 7.29
CA LYS A 14 -10.90 3.86 7.30
C LYS A 14 -10.61 4.44 5.91
N GLU A 15 -11.58 5.16 5.36
CA GLU A 15 -11.30 6.12 4.29
C GLU A 15 -10.58 7.31 4.94
N LEU A 16 -9.59 7.86 4.25
CA LEU A 16 -8.69 8.85 4.82
C LEU A 16 -8.69 10.11 3.96
N THR A 17 -8.40 11.25 4.59
CA THR A 17 -7.87 12.40 3.87
C THR A 17 -6.62 11.94 3.07
N PRO A 18 -6.42 12.38 1.82
CA PRO A 18 -5.29 11.90 1.03
C PRO A 18 -3.95 12.19 1.72
N LEU A 19 -3.30 11.14 2.20
CA LEU A 19 -1.94 11.20 2.73
C LEU A 19 -0.95 10.87 1.62
N THR A 20 0.18 11.54 1.62
CA THR A 20 1.21 11.36 0.61
C THR A 20 2.28 10.38 1.07
N LEU A 21 2.83 9.67 0.09
CA LEU A 21 3.83 8.63 0.29
C LEU A 21 5.09 8.99 -0.45
N ASP A 22 6.22 8.86 0.24
CA ASP A 22 7.54 9.00 -0.34
C ASP A 22 8.30 7.67 -0.31
N ASN A 23 9.29 7.57 -1.19
CA ASN A 23 10.30 6.50 -1.16
C ASN A 23 9.73 5.07 -1.20
N PHE A 24 8.68 4.83 -1.99
CA PHE A 24 8.21 3.46 -2.22
C PHE A 24 9.30 2.66 -2.94
N ALA A 25 9.92 1.73 -2.22
CA ALA A 25 11.11 1.02 -2.65
C ALA A 25 11.06 -0.46 -2.27
N SER A 26 11.78 -1.29 -3.02
CA SER A 26 12.01 -2.68 -2.65
C SER A 26 12.92 -2.73 -1.42
N LEU A 27 12.54 -3.51 -0.42
CA LEU A 27 13.37 -3.75 0.75
C LEU A 27 14.57 -4.67 0.43
N ASP A 28 14.40 -5.58 -0.54
CA ASP A 28 15.41 -6.58 -0.89
C ASP A 28 16.56 -5.97 -1.72
N THR A 29 16.25 -5.05 -2.64
CA THR A 29 17.24 -4.43 -3.55
C THR A 29 17.52 -2.96 -3.23
N LEU A 30 16.74 -2.34 -2.34
CA LEU A 30 16.74 -0.90 -2.05
C LEU A 30 16.41 -0.03 -3.28
N GLN A 31 15.93 -0.65 -4.35
CA GLN A 31 15.56 0.06 -5.56
C GLN A 31 14.27 0.83 -5.35
N LYS A 32 14.29 2.13 -5.65
CA LYS A 32 13.11 2.98 -5.60
C LYS A 32 12.18 2.68 -6.77
N LEU A 33 10.97 2.23 -6.45
CA LEU A 33 9.94 1.83 -7.40
C LEU A 33 9.06 3.03 -7.79
N ALA A 34 8.67 3.86 -6.82
CA ALA A 34 7.91 5.09 -7.05
C ALA A 34 8.41 6.27 -6.20
N GLY A 35 8.31 7.46 -6.78
CA GLY A 35 8.70 8.74 -6.20
C GLY A 35 7.72 9.25 -5.16
N PHE A 36 6.45 9.14 -5.50
CA PHE A 36 5.31 9.70 -4.80
C PHE A 36 4.15 8.71 -4.85
N GLY A 37 3.20 8.78 -3.91
CA GLY A 37 1.96 8.04 -3.95
C GLY A 37 0.94 8.59 -2.96
N GLU A 38 -0.26 8.02 -2.97
CA GLU A 38 -1.36 8.42 -2.09
C GLU A 38 -1.86 7.23 -1.28
N VAL A 39 -2.09 7.40 0.02
CA VAL A 39 -2.84 6.42 0.81
C VAL A 39 -4.32 6.63 0.54
N VAL A 40 -5.00 5.57 0.08
CA VAL A 40 -6.44 5.59 -0.20
C VAL A 40 -7.24 5.01 0.96
N GLU A 41 -6.75 3.92 1.54
CA GLU A 41 -7.39 3.23 2.66
C GLU A 41 -6.32 2.62 3.56
N ALA A 42 -6.62 2.52 4.85
CA ALA A 42 -5.78 1.76 5.79
C ALA A 42 -6.64 0.90 6.71
N SER A 43 -6.02 -0.14 7.27
CA SER A 43 -6.58 -1.07 8.26
C SER A 43 -5.49 -1.53 9.19
N SER A 44 -5.82 -2.18 10.30
CA SER A 44 -4.82 -2.75 11.21
C SER A 44 -3.96 -3.85 10.58
N THR A 45 -4.31 -4.38 9.41
CA THR A 45 -3.55 -5.46 8.74
C THR A 45 -2.78 -5.00 7.51
N GLY A 46 -3.08 -3.82 6.98
CA GLY A 46 -2.46 -3.36 5.75
C GLY A 46 -3.06 -2.08 5.21
N ILE A 47 -2.44 -1.59 4.16
CA ILE A 47 -2.70 -0.28 3.56
C ILE A 47 -2.90 -0.40 2.06
N LEU A 48 -3.75 0.47 1.50
CA LEU A 48 -4.01 0.58 0.07
C LEU A 48 -3.40 1.88 -0.43
N LEU A 49 -2.45 1.73 -1.36
CA LEU A 49 -1.73 2.81 -1.99
C LEU A 49 -2.26 3.03 -3.41
N HIS A 50 -2.20 4.26 -3.86
CA HIS A 50 -2.49 4.67 -5.23
C HIS A 50 -1.28 5.39 -5.81
N PHE A 51 -0.91 4.98 -7.02
CA PHE A 51 0.21 5.51 -7.77
C PHE A 51 -0.26 5.93 -9.16
N LYS A 52 0.02 7.16 -9.56
CA LYS A 52 -0.11 7.56 -10.97
C LYS A 52 1.03 6.90 -11.75
N ARG A 53 0.84 6.76 -13.05
CA ARG A 53 1.87 6.17 -13.92
C ARG A 53 3.18 6.94 -13.88
N ASP A 54 3.09 8.26 -13.85
CA ASP A 54 4.27 9.13 -13.87
C ASP A 54 5.04 9.11 -12.53
N ASP A 55 4.43 8.58 -11.46
CA ASP A 55 5.07 8.47 -10.15
C ASP A 55 6.09 7.31 -10.09
N PHE A 56 5.93 6.28 -10.91
CA PHE A 56 6.90 5.18 -10.98
C PHE A 56 8.23 5.65 -11.54
N ILE A 57 9.37 5.17 -11.05
CA ILE A 57 10.68 5.60 -11.53
C ILE A 57 11.05 4.91 -12.84
N GLU A 58 10.87 3.59 -12.91
CA GLU A 58 11.21 2.82 -14.10
C GLU A 58 10.20 3.04 -15.23
N LYS A 59 10.70 3.23 -16.44
CA LYS A 59 9.87 3.43 -17.64
C LYS A 59 8.95 2.24 -17.90
N ASP A 60 9.45 1.03 -17.64
CA ASP A 60 8.71 -0.20 -17.90
C ASP A 60 7.43 -0.25 -17.06
N LEU A 61 7.52 0.09 -15.76
CA LEU A 61 6.38 0.25 -14.85
C LEU A 61 5.34 1.28 -15.33
N ARG A 62 5.77 2.35 -16.01
CA ARG A 62 4.83 3.38 -16.54
C ARG A 62 4.05 2.91 -17.75
N SER A 63 4.66 2.02 -18.54
CA SER A 63 4.20 1.66 -19.89
C SER A 63 3.40 0.36 -19.93
N THR A 64 3.26 -0.34 -18.81
CA THR A 64 2.51 -1.59 -18.70
C THR A 64 1.04 -1.39 -18.31
N LEU A 65 0.25 -2.46 -18.50
CA LEU A 65 -1.14 -2.55 -18.03
C LEU A 65 -1.28 -3.37 -16.74
N ASN A 66 -0.19 -3.96 -16.27
CA ASN A 66 -0.11 -4.68 -15.00
C ASN A 66 1.27 -4.46 -14.37
N ILE A 67 1.32 -4.59 -13.05
CA ILE A 67 2.53 -4.51 -12.23
C ILE A 67 2.56 -5.70 -11.26
N ASP A 68 1.97 -6.82 -11.66
CA ASP A 68 1.77 -7.99 -10.80
C ASP A 68 3.08 -8.66 -10.38
N PHE A 69 4.18 -8.37 -11.08
CA PHE A 69 5.51 -8.81 -10.67
C PHE A 69 5.95 -8.21 -9.32
N LEU A 70 5.30 -7.13 -8.86
CA LEU A 70 5.50 -6.58 -7.52
C LEU A 70 4.83 -7.42 -6.44
N VAL A 71 3.84 -8.26 -6.77
CA VAL A 71 3.14 -9.10 -5.77
C VAL A 71 4.14 -10.06 -5.13
N GLY A 72 4.14 -10.09 -3.79
CA GLY A 72 5.06 -10.87 -2.98
C GLY A 72 6.39 -10.18 -2.68
N GLN A 73 6.68 -9.02 -3.27
CA GLN A 73 7.90 -8.28 -2.95
C GLN A 73 7.78 -7.58 -1.60
N ASN A 74 8.89 -7.56 -0.86
CA ASN A 74 9.03 -6.75 0.35
C ASN A 74 9.31 -5.32 -0.05
N VAL A 75 8.56 -4.39 0.53
CA VAL A 75 8.63 -2.97 0.23
C VAL A 75 8.69 -2.16 1.52
N TYR A 76 9.24 -0.96 1.41
CA TYR A 76 9.13 0.06 2.44
C TYR A 76 8.81 1.42 1.80
N PHE A 77 8.20 2.30 2.58
CA PHE A 77 7.83 3.65 2.18
C PHE A 77 7.60 4.52 3.42
N THR A 78 7.54 5.84 3.22
CA THR A 78 7.28 6.81 4.28
C THR A 78 5.95 7.49 4.03
N ILE A 79 5.08 7.56 5.04
CA ILE A 79 3.91 8.45 5.03
C ILE A 79 4.41 9.84 5.41
N HIS A 80 4.40 10.77 4.44
CA HIS A 80 5.11 12.04 4.53
C HIS A 80 4.61 12.90 5.70
N GLU A 81 3.29 13.10 5.80
CA GLU A 81 2.68 13.99 6.80
C GLU A 81 2.89 13.51 8.23
N MET A 82 3.14 12.22 8.41
CA MET A 82 3.36 11.59 9.70
C MET A 82 4.84 11.34 10.00
N GLY A 83 5.74 11.50 9.02
CA GLY A 83 7.13 11.09 9.10
C GLY A 83 7.29 9.60 9.45
N LEU A 84 6.33 8.77 9.06
CA LEU A 84 6.23 7.38 9.52
C LEU A 84 6.71 6.42 8.43
N GLU A 85 7.74 5.64 8.76
CA GLU A 85 8.22 4.57 7.89
C GLU A 85 7.40 3.29 8.08
N ILE A 86 6.94 2.72 6.97
CA ILE A 86 6.17 1.49 6.91
C ILE A 86 6.93 0.48 6.07
N SER A 87 6.97 -0.76 6.53
CA SER A 87 7.43 -1.90 5.74
C SER A 87 6.36 -2.98 5.65
N GLY A 88 6.38 -3.74 4.56
CA GLY A 88 5.41 -4.79 4.33
C GLY A 88 5.63 -5.56 3.04
N THR A 89 4.67 -6.40 2.70
CA THR A 89 4.70 -7.21 1.49
C THR A 89 3.54 -6.82 0.59
N VAL A 90 3.82 -6.65 -0.70
CA VAL A 90 2.76 -6.34 -1.68
C VAL A 90 1.85 -7.56 -1.81
N ALA A 91 0.60 -7.42 -1.38
CA ALA A 91 -0.38 -8.51 -1.38
C ALA A 91 -1.12 -8.64 -2.71
N ARG A 92 -1.38 -7.52 -3.39
CA ARG A 92 -2.08 -7.48 -4.68
C ARG A 92 -1.89 -6.13 -5.36
N THR A 93 -2.04 -6.12 -6.68
CA THR A 93 -2.10 -4.89 -7.47
C THR A 93 -3.39 -4.83 -8.27
N LYS A 94 -3.78 -3.63 -8.70
CA LYS A 94 -4.96 -3.43 -9.55
C LYS A 94 -4.72 -2.25 -10.48
N PHE A 95 -4.87 -2.49 -11.78
CA PHE A 95 -4.86 -1.43 -12.77
C PHE A 95 -6.17 -0.62 -12.76
N MET A 96 -6.07 0.70 -12.75
CA MET A 96 -7.18 1.65 -12.66
C MET A 96 -7.30 2.53 -13.92
N GLY A 97 -6.76 2.09 -15.06
CA GLY A 97 -6.86 2.83 -16.31
C GLY A 97 -6.00 4.09 -16.30
N LYS A 98 -6.60 5.23 -16.66
CA LYS A 98 -5.93 6.54 -16.66
C LYS A 98 -5.57 7.03 -15.25
N LYS A 99 -6.17 6.45 -14.20
CA LYS A 99 -5.86 6.83 -12.81
C LYS A 99 -4.52 6.24 -12.34
N GLY A 100 -4.04 5.17 -12.97
CA GLY A 100 -2.78 4.52 -12.61
C GLY A 100 -3.02 3.15 -11.98
N PHE A 101 -2.37 2.88 -10.85
CA PHE A 101 -2.39 1.59 -10.18
C PHE A 101 -2.74 1.73 -8.70
N GLN A 102 -3.46 0.74 -8.19
CA GLN A 102 -3.60 0.51 -6.75
C GLN A 102 -2.69 -0.65 -6.34
N VAL A 103 -2.00 -0.47 -5.22
CA VAL A 103 -1.09 -1.46 -4.64
C VAL A 103 -1.50 -1.66 -3.19
N ALA A 104 -1.90 -2.88 -2.84
CA ALA A 104 -2.19 -3.22 -1.45
C ALA A 104 -0.95 -3.83 -0.81
N VAL A 105 -0.56 -3.31 0.35
CA VAL A 105 0.57 -3.79 1.12
C VAL A 105 0.05 -4.30 2.46
N ASP A 106 0.36 -5.57 2.76
CA ASP A 106 0.13 -6.13 4.09
C ASP A 106 1.33 -5.77 4.97
N TYR A 107 1.09 -5.28 6.18
CA TYR A 107 2.18 -4.85 7.06
C TYR A 107 3.13 -6.01 7.39
N SER A 108 4.41 -5.72 7.55
CA SER A 108 5.38 -6.73 7.96
C SER A 108 4.93 -7.41 9.25
N LYS A 109 5.15 -8.73 9.33
CA LYS A 109 4.87 -9.51 10.54
C LYS A 109 5.70 -9.04 11.74
N ASP A 110 6.84 -8.41 11.46
CA ASP A 110 7.75 -7.87 12.48
C ASP A 110 7.25 -6.55 13.07
N ALA A 111 6.26 -5.90 12.43
CA ALA A 111 5.61 -4.72 12.98
C ALA A 111 4.73 -5.11 14.18
N PRO A 112 4.98 -4.59 15.40
CA PRO A 112 4.20 -4.93 16.58
C PRO A 112 2.71 -4.60 16.41
N GLU A 113 1.84 -5.43 16.99
CA GLU A 113 0.38 -5.25 16.87
C GLU A 113 -0.09 -3.89 17.40
N TYR A 114 0.43 -3.45 18.55
CA TYR A 114 0.12 -2.15 19.13
C TYR A 114 0.44 -0.98 18.19
N TRP A 115 1.48 -1.12 17.36
CA TRP A 115 1.85 -0.07 16.41
C TRP A 115 0.84 0.04 15.26
N ARG A 116 0.25 -1.08 14.84
CA ARG A 116 -0.81 -1.11 13.83
C ARG A 116 -2.11 -0.51 14.35
N GLU A 117 -2.42 -0.74 15.62
CA GLU A 117 -3.56 -0.10 16.30
C GLU A 117 -3.34 1.40 16.47
N CYS A 118 -2.16 1.82 16.96
CA CYS A 118 -1.81 3.22 17.06
C CYS A 118 -1.82 3.93 15.70
N LEU A 119 -1.36 3.29 14.63
CA LEU A 119 -1.46 3.84 13.28
C LEU A 119 -2.92 4.13 12.92
N MET A 120 -3.84 3.19 13.18
CA MET A 120 -5.27 3.38 12.90
C MET A 120 -5.90 4.53 13.68
N ASP A 121 -5.38 4.85 14.86
CA ASP A 121 -5.85 5.97 15.69
C ASP A 121 -5.23 7.32 15.26
N LEU A 122 -4.02 7.30 14.69
CA LEU A 122 -3.30 8.50 14.26
C LEU A 122 -3.66 8.96 12.85
N LEU A 123 -4.30 8.10 12.07
CA LEU A 123 -4.72 8.44 10.71
C LEU A 123 -5.87 9.46 10.73
N PRO A 124 -5.75 10.58 10.00
CA PRO A 124 -6.76 11.62 9.96
C PRO A 124 -8.04 11.12 9.25
N GLU A 125 -9.19 11.53 9.78
CA GLU A 125 -10.52 11.36 9.15
C GLU A 125 -10.79 12.47 8.12
#